data_AF-A0A434CQP1-F1
#
_entry.id   AF-A0A434CQP1-F1
#
_cell.length_a   1.000
_cell.length_b   1.000
_cell.length_c   1.000
_cell.angle_alpha   90.00
_cell.angle_beta   90.00
_cell.angle_gamma   90.00
#
_symmetry.space_group_name_H-M   'P 1'
#
loop_
_entity.id
_entity.type
_entity.pdbx_description
1 polymer ?
#
loop_
_entity_poly.entity_id
_entity_poly.type
_entity_poly.pdbx_seq_one_letter_code
_entity_poly.pdbx_strand_id
1 'polypeptide(L)' 'MKLSEFKVMTFDVVGTLIDFETGVLNAVRALGGEKAKAASDDAIFESYKRGRDKFYGRSSFAMKDVYLSLA' A
#
# COMPACT_ATOMS: atom_id res chain seq x y z
N MET A 1 5.80 29.53 16.18
CA MET A 1 5.65 28.09 16.42
C MET A 1 6.91 27.39 15.95
N LYS A 2 7.64 26.73 16.85
CA LYS A 2 8.88 26.01 16.57
C LYS A 2 8.65 24.51 16.83
N LEU A 3 9.28 23.65 16.03
CA LEU A 3 9.17 22.19 16.23
C LEU A 3 9.59 21.74 17.63
N SER A 4 10.56 22.43 18.23
CA SER A 4 11.04 22.17 19.60
C SER A 4 10.02 22.47 20.70
N GLU A 5 8.90 23.14 20.38
CA GLU A 5 7.84 23.43 21.35
C GLU A 5 6.93 22.21 21.59
N PHE A 6 6.99 21.19 20.72
CA PHE A 6 6.21 19.97 20.83
C PHE A 6 6.98 18.89 21.58
N LYS A 7 6.31 18.24 22.54
CA LYS A 7 6.90 17.15 23.36
C LYS A 7 6.63 15.76 22.79
N VAL A 8 5.69 15.64 21.87
CA VAL A 8 5.26 14.37 21.29
C VAL A 8 5.16 14.56 19.78
N MET A 9 5.75 13.62 19.03
CA MET A 9 5.58 13.51 17.59
C MET A 9 4.79 12.24 17.28
N THR A 10 3.64 12.41 16.63
CA THR A 10 2.84 11.30 16.12
C THR A 10 2.98 11.24 14.62
N PHE A 11 3.43 10.11 14.11
CA PHE A 11 3.62 9.91 12.68
C PHE A 11 2.61 8.88 12.20
N ASP A 12 2.02 9.17 11.05
CA ASP A 12 1.52 8.10 10.21
C ASP A 12 2.71 7.21 9.77
N VAL A 13 2.43 5.96 9.42
CA VAL A 13 3.47 4.99 9.05
C VAL A 13 3.55 4.83 7.53
N VAL A 14 2.42 4.59 6.86
CA VAL A 14 2.36 4.12 5.47
C VAL A 14 2.52 5.30 4.51
N GLY A 15 3.64 5.36 3.79
CA GLY A 15 3.97 6.50 2.92
C GLY A 15 4.57 7.70 3.65
N THR A 16 4.64 7.66 4.99
CA THR A 16 5.33 8.66 5.82
C THR A 16 6.66 8.12 6.34
N LEU A 17 6.66 6.95 6.99
CA LEU A 17 7.86 6.30 7.54
C LEU A 17 8.38 5.15 6.67
N ILE A 18 7.48 4.44 5.98
CA ILE A 18 7.83 3.33 5.09
C ILE A 18 7.51 3.66 3.63
N ASP A 19 8.40 3.24 2.74
CA ASP A 19 8.13 3.19 1.30
C ASP A 19 7.22 1.99 1.01
N PHE A 20 5.93 2.25 1.18
CA PHE A 20 4.87 1.28 0.91
C PHE A 20 4.76 0.95 -0.58
N GLU A 21 5.01 1.92 -1.45
CA GLU A 21 4.78 1.78 -2.89
C GLU A 21 5.76 0.76 -3.49
N THR A 22 7.06 0.96 -3.24
CA THR A 22 8.09 0.00 -3.65
C THR A 22 7.85 -1.39 -3.08
N GLY A 23 7.39 -1.46 -1.82
CA GLY A 23 7.04 -2.72 -1.17
C GLY A 23 5.94 -3.50 -1.90
N VAL A 24 4.84 -2.85 -2.26
CA VAL A 24 3.74 -3.47 -3.01
C VAL A 24 4.19 -3.92 -4.40
N LEU A 25 4.88 -3.05 -5.13
CA LEU A 25 5.35 -3.36 -6.49
C LEU A 25 6.26 -4.59 -6.51
N ASN A 26 7.22 -4.64 -5.58
CA ASN A 26 8.15 -5.76 -5.48
C ASN A 26 7.42 -7.06 -5.12
N ALA A 27 6.50 -7.03 -4.16
CA ALA A 27 5.73 -8.20 -3.76
C ALA A 27 4.84 -8.73 -4.90
N VAL A 28 4.13 -7.84 -5.60
CA VAL A 28 3.26 -8.22 -6.72
C VAL A 28 4.08 -8.82 -7.87
N ARG A 29 5.21 -8.21 -8.23
CA ARG A 29 6.10 -8.73 -9.28
C ARG A 29 6.73 -10.07 -8.93
N ALA A 30 7.09 -10.26 -7.65
CA ALA A 30 7.66 -11.51 -7.17
C ALA A 30 6.64 -12.67 -7.19
N LEU A 31 5.38 -12.40 -6.85
CA LEU A 31 4.34 -13.42 -6.67
C LEU A 31 3.48 -13.65 -7.92
N GLY A 32 3.29 -12.63 -8.77
CA GLY A 32 2.30 -12.64 -9.86
C GLY A 32 2.80 -13.14 -11.22
N GLY A 33 4.00 -13.72 -11.29
CA GLY A 33 4.57 -14.29 -12.52
C GLY A 33 4.85 -13.26 -13.63
N GLU A 34 5.01 -13.73 -14.87
CA GLU A 34 5.41 -12.88 -16.01
C GLU A 34 4.42 -11.75 -16.31
N LYS A 35 3.12 -11.99 -16.12
CA LYS A 35 2.09 -10.96 -16.31
C LYS A 35 2.27 -9.79 -15.33
N ALA A 36 2.57 -10.08 -14.07
CA ALA A 36 2.80 -9.04 -13.07
C ALA A 36 4.15 -8.32 -13.29
N LYS A 37 5.19 -9.03 -13.74
CA LYS A 37 6.48 -8.41 -14.09
C LYS A 37 6.35 -7.43 -15.26
N ALA A 38 5.53 -7.75 -16.25
CA ALA A 38 5.29 -6.91 -17.42
C ALA A 38 4.30 -5.76 -17.15
N ALA A 39 3.58 -5.78 -16.03
CA ALA A 39 2.62 -4.74 -15.69
C ALA A 39 3.33 -3.43 -15.28
N SER A 40 2.73 -2.30 -15.70
CA SER A 40 3.14 -0.98 -15.21
C SER A 40 2.77 -0.81 -13.73
N ASP A 41 3.46 0.10 -13.06
CA ASP A 41 3.18 0.43 -11.66
C ASP A 41 1.72 0.89 -11.49
N ASP A 42 1.23 1.74 -12.40
CA ASP A 42 -0.16 2.18 -12.42
C ASP A 42 -1.15 1.01 -12.54
N ALA A 43 -0.89 0.04 -13.42
CA ALA A 43 -1.79 -1.10 -13.58
C ALA A 43 -1.89 -1.95 -12.30
N ILE A 44 -0.77 -2.08 -11.57
CA ILE A 44 -0.72 -2.76 -10.27
C ILE A 44 -1.51 -1.95 -9.23
N PHE A 45 -1.24 -0.64 -9.11
CA PHE A 45 -1.90 0.19 -8.11
C PHE A 45 -3.37 0.46 -8.39
N GLU A 46 -3.82 0.50 -9.64
CA GLU A 46 -5.23 0.62 -9.98
C GLU A 46 -6.02 -0.59 -9.46
N SER A 47 -5.45 -1.78 -9.56
CA SER A 47 -6.06 -3.00 -8.99
C SER A 47 -6.09 -2.95 -7.46
N TYR A 48 -5.02 -2.46 -6.85
CA TYR A 48 -4.96 -2.21 -5.40
C TYR A 48 -6.02 -1.21 -4.93
N LYS A 49 -6.19 -0.08 -5.63
CA LYS A 49 -7.19 0.95 -5.32
C LYS A 49 -8.62 0.40 -5.39
N ARG A 50 -8.96 -0.35 -6.46
CA ARG A 50 -10.27 -1.03 -6.53
C ARG A 50 -10.51 -1.96 -5.35
N GLY A 51 -9.47 -2.66 -4.89
CA GLY A 51 -9.51 -3.45 -3.67
C GLY A 51 -9.78 -2.61 -2.42
N ARG A 52 -9.11 -1.48 -2.27
CA ARG A 52 -9.32 -0.53 -1.15
C ARG A 52 -10.73 0.06 -1.14
N ASP A 53 -11.27 0.40 -2.31
CA ASP A 53 -12.62 0.95 -2.43
C ASP A 53 -13.68 -0.09 -2.07
N LYS A 54 -13.47 -1.36 -2.49
CA LYS A 54 -14.38 -2.47 -2.18
C LYS A 54 -14.32 -2.89 -0.71
N PHE A 55 -13.14 -2.86 -0.10
CA PHE A 55 -12.89 -3.29 1.27
C PHE A 55 -12.41 -2.13 2.14
N TYR A 56 -13.31 -1.18 2.37
CA TYR A 56 -13.05 -0.05 3.26
C TYR A 56 -13.11 -0.48 4.74
N GLY A 57 -12.12 -0.05 5.54
CA GLY A 57 -12.05 -0.39 6.96
C GLY A 57 -10.65 -0.22 7.54
N ARG A 58 -10.50 -0.54 8.83
CA ARG A 58 -9.19 -0.53 9.51
C ARG A 58 -8.24 -1.49 8.82
N SER A 59 -7.01 -1.03 8.55
CA SER A 59 -6.02 -1.79 7.78
C SER A 59 -5.75 -3.18 8.35
N SER A 60 -5.79 -3.36 9.68
CA SER A 60 -5.61 -4.64 10.37
C SER A 60 -6.64 -5.72 10.01
N PHE A 61 -7.81 -5.32 9.50
CA PHE A 61 -8.88 -6.24 9.08
C PHE A 61 -9.07 -6.26 7.57
N ALA A 62 -9.02 -5.08 6.93
CA ALA A 62 -9.37 -4.93 5.52
C ALA A 62 -8.27 -5.36 4.55
N MET A 63 -6.99 -5.24 4.92
CA MET A 63 -5.88 -5.37 3.96
C MET A 63 -5.72 -6.78 3.38
N LYS A 64 -6.13 -7.82 4.12
CA LYS A 64 -6.16 -9.19 3.58
C LYS A 64 -7.02 -9.26 2.32
N ASP A 65 -8.25 -8.74 2.39
CA ASP A 65 -9.21 -8.82 1.30
C ASP A 65 -8.82 -7.91 0.13
N VAL A 66 -8.21 -6.76 0.42
CA VAL A 66 -7.60 -5.88 -0.58
C VAL A 66 -6.54 -6.63 -1.39
N TYR A 67 -5.59 -7.30 -0.74
CA TYR A 67 -4.53 -8.02 -1.45
C TYR A 67 -5.05 -9.24 -2.22
N LEU A 68 -6.06 -9.94 -1.70
CA LEU A 68 -6.71 -11.03 -2.43
C LEU A 68 -7.43 -10.55 -3.69
N SER A 69 -7.83 -9.27 -3.76
CA SER A 69 -8.47 -8.69 -4.95
C SER A 69 -7.50 -8.31 -6.09
N LEU A 70 -6.19 -8.50 -5.88
CA LEU A 70 -5.17 -8.26 -6.91
C LEU A 70 -5.07 -9.40 -7.94
N ALA A 71 -5.61 -10.58 -7.62
CA ALA A 71 -5.54 -11.79 -8.45
C ALA A 71 -6.62 -11.83 -9.54
#